data_AF-A0A2I0NKB3-F1
#
_entry.id   AF-A0A2I0NKB3-F1
#
_cell.length_a   1.000
_cell.length_b   1.000
_cell.length_c   1.000
_cell.angle_alpha   90.00
_cell.angle_beta   90.00
_cell.angle_gamma   90.00
#
_symmetry.space_group_name_H-M   'P 1'
#
loop_
_entity.id
_entity.type
_entity.pdbx_description
1 polymer ?
#
loop_
_entity_poly.entity_id
_entity_poly.type
_entity_poly.pdbx_seq_one_letter_code
_entity_poly.pdbx_strand_id
1 'polypeptide(L)' 'MLRDYINKALSKAEYDKLEDDTFFGKIPECPGVIAFGETLYECQNELKEALEGWLIVKIRHDKVAGKSCISC' A
#
# COMPACT_ATOMS: atom_id res chain seq x y z
N MET A 1 7.02 12.79 11.40
CA MET A 1 5.54 12.84 11.46
C MET A 1 4.96 11.91 10.38
N LEU A 2 3.67 11.56 10.39
CA LEU A 2 3.07 10.49 9.53
C LEU A 2 3.47 10.56 8.03
N ARG A 3 3.64 11.77 7.47
CA ARG A 3 4.14 11.96 6.09
C ARG A 3 5.53 11.39 5.84
N ASP A 4 6.43 11.46 6.82
CA ASP A 4 7.78 10.85 6.73
C ASP A 4 7.69 9.33 6.66
N TYR A 5 6.71 8.72 7.34
CA TYR A 5 6.48 7.28 7.25
C TYR A 5 6.00 6.90 5.85
N ILE A 6 5.02 7.63 5.32
CA ILE A 6 4.49 7.43 3.96
C ILE A 6 5.62 7.56 2.93
N ASN A 7 6.42 8.63 3.01
CA ASN A 7 7.54 8.85 2.11
C ASN A 7 8.60 7.74 2.21
N LYS A 8 8.90 7.25 3.41
CA LYS A 8 9.83 6.12 3.62
C LYS A 8 9.30 4.81 3.02
N ALA A 9 8.02 4.52 3.19
CA ALA A 9 7.40 3.33 2.61
C ALA A 9 7.39 3.42 1.07
N LEU A 10 7.01 4.57 0.50
CA LEU A 10 7.05 4.82 -0.94
C LEU A 10 8.48 4.77 -1.51
N SER A 11 9.50 5.15 -0.74
CA SER A 11 10.90 5.06 -1.17
C SER A 11 11.39 3.63 -1.41
N LYS A 12 10.64 2.65 -0.88
CA LYS A 12 10.89 1.21 -1.07
C LYS A 12 9.88 0.57 -2.03
N ALA A 13 9.07 1.38 -2.71
CA ALA A 13 8.16 0.87 -3.73
C ALA A 13 8.95 0.30 -4.90
N GLU A 14 8.49 -0.85 -5.39
CA GLU A 14 8.99 -1.47 -6.61
C GLU A 14 7.97 -1.19 -7.73
N TYR A 15 8.48 -0.80 -8.89
CA TYR A 15 7.66 -0.53 -10.08
C TYR A 15 8.12 -1.41 -11.23
N ASP A 16 7.17 -2.06 -11.88
CA ASP A 16 7.39 -2.89 -13.06
C ASP A 16 6.55 -2.35 -14.21
N LYS A 17 7.11 -2.31 -15.42
CA LYS A 17 6.35 -2.02 -16.64
C LYS A 17 5.78 -3.33 -17.20
N LEU A 18 4.48 -3.37 -17.46
CA LEU A 18 3.81 -4.56 -18.00
C LEU A 18 3.83 -4.60 -19.54
N GLU A 19 3.38 -5.72 -20.09
CA GLU A 19 3.29 -5.98 -21.53
C GLU A 19 2.22 -5.15 -22.24
N ASP A 20 1.23 -4.64 -21.51
CA ASP A 20 0.12 -3.81 -21.99
C ASP A 20 0.43 -2.30 -21.94
N ASP A 21 1.71 -1.94 -21.83
CA ASP A 21 2.22 -0.57 -21.65
C ASP A 21 1.80 0.14 -20.35
N THR A 22 1.14 -0.56 -19.41
CA THR A 22 0.83 -0.02 -18.08
C THR A 22 1.99 -0.23 -17.09
N PHE A 23 1.86 0.40 -15.93
CA PHE A 23 2.80 0.30 -14.81
C PHE A 23 2.14 -0.37 -13.62
N PHE A 24 2.85 -1.27 -12.97
CA PHE A 24 2.49 -1.90 -11.71
C PHE A 24 3.41 -1.39 -10.62
N GLY A 25 2.83 -1.03 -9.48
CA GLY A 25 3.55 -0.60 -8.29
C GLY A 25 3.16 -1.46 -7.09
N LYS A 26 4.15 -1.82 -6.27
CA LYS A 26 3.90 -2.51 -4.98
C LYS A 26 4.87 -2.02 -3.92
N ILE A 27 4.48 -2.14 -2.67
CA ILE A 27 5.35 -1.85 -1.52
C ILE A 27 5.61 -3.16 -0.77
N PRO A 28 6.79 -3.79 -0.89
CA PRO A 28 7.08 -5.10 -0.28
C PRO A 28 6.86 -5.14 1.23
N GLU A 29 7.11 -4.03 1.93
CA GLU A 29 6.92 -3.92 3.38
C GLU A 29 5.45 -3.76 3.80
N CYS A 30 4.55 -3.46 2.86
CA CYS A 30 3.11 -3.27 3.11
C CYS A 30 2.29 -4.27 2.28
N PRO A 31 2.11 -5.52 2.76
CA PRO A 31 1.37 -6.54 2.02
C PRO A 31 -0.05 -6.09 1.68
N GLY A 32 -0.43 -6.27 0.42
CA GLY A 32 -1.72 -5.86 -0.12
C GLY A 32 -1.78 -4.42 -0.63
N VAL A 33 -0.71 -3.62 -0.48
CA VAL A 33 -0.61 -2.30 -1.11
C VAL A 33 -0.01 -2.45 -2.50
N ILE A 34 -0.88 -2.39 -3.51
CA ILE A 34 -0.55 -2.45 -4.92
C ILE A 34 -1.31 -1.36 -5.68
N ALA A 35 -0.78 -0.93 -6.82
CA ALA A 35 -1.42 0.03 -7.71
C ALA A 35 -1.04 -0.23 -9.16
N PHE A 36 -1.86 0.30 -10.06
CA PHE A 36 -1.66 0.27 -11.51
C PHE A 36 -1.88 1.66 -12.08
N GLY A 37 -1.26 1.97 -13.22
CA GLY A 37 -1.50 3.22 -13.94
C GLY A 37 -0.98 3.17 -15.37
N GLU A 38 -1.51 4.02 -16.25
CA GLU A 38 -1.09 4.13 -17.64
C GLU A 38 0.30 4.78 -17.74
N THR A 39 0.68 5.57 -16.73
CA THR A 39 2.00 6.18 -16.61
C THR A 39 2.63 5.89 -15.26
N LEU A 40 3.96 5.96 -15.18
CA LEU A 40 4.68 5.81 -13.92
C LEU A 40 4.21 6.82 -12.86
N TYR A 41 3.93 8.06 -13.27
CA TYR A 41 3.46 9.10 -12.35
C TYR A 41 2.08 8.79 -11.78
N GLU A 42 1.15 8.33 -12.62
CA GLU A 42 -0.18 7.92 -12.19
C GLU A 42 -0.09 6.73 -11.23
N CYS A 43 0.68 5.69 -11.59
CA CYS A 43 0.90 4.53 -10.74
C CYS A 43 1.49 4.91 -9.37
N GLN A 44 2.43 5.87 -9.32
CA GLN A 44 2.97 6.42 -8.06
C GLN A 44 1.90 7.12 -7.21
N ASN A 45 1.02 7.90 -7.85
CA ASN A 45 -0.05 8.60 -7.15
C ASN A 45 -1.08 7.61 -6.58
N GLU A 46 -1.52 6.65 -7.39
CA GLU A 46 -2.42 5.57 -6.97
C GLU A 46 -1.81 4.74 -5.83
N LEU A 47 -0.51 4.41 -5.91
CA LEU A 47 0.19 3.65 -4.87
C LEU A 47 0.23 4.40 -3.53
N LYS A 48 0.39 5.72 -3.59
CA LYS A 48 0.34 6.58 -2.40
C LYS A 48 -1.06 6.59 -1.77
N GLU A 49 -2.12 6.74 -2.56
CA GLU A 49 -3.50 6.70 -2.06
C GLU A 49 -3.83 5.33 -1.46
N ALA A 50 -3.42 4.25 -2.12
CA ALA A 50 -3.55 2.88 -1.61
C ALA A 50 -2.84 2.70 -0.26
N LEU A 51 -1.62 3.23 -0.11
CA LEU A 51 -0.87 3.20 1.14
C LEU A 51 -1.57 3.99 2.26
N GLU A 52 -2.09 5.18 1.95
CA GLU A 52 -2.84 5.99 2.91
C GLU A 52 -4.11 5.27 3.38
N GLY A 53 -4.85 4.65 2.47
CA GLY A 53 -6.02 3.81 2.79
C GLY A 53 -5.66 2.61 3.65
N TRP A 54 -4.56 1.91 3.32
CA TRP A 54 -4.07 0.77 4.08
C TRP A 54 -3.69 1.16 5.52
N LEU A 55 -3.05 2.31 5.72
CA LEU A 55 -2.72 2.84 7.04
C LEU A 55 -3.98 3.08 7.89
N ILE A 56 -5.03 3.65 7.31
CA ILE A 56 -6.30 3.88 8.01
C ILE A 56 -6.91 2.55 8.47
N VAL A 57 -6.89 1.52 7.61
CA VAL A 57 -7.40 0.19 7.96
C VAL A 57 -6.59 -0.43 9.10
N LYS A 58 -5.25 -0.38 9.04
CA LYS A 58 -4.37 -0.91 10.08
C LYS A 58 -4.60 -0.22 11.43
N ILE A 59 -4.66 1.11 11.44
CA ILE A 59 -4.89 1.89 12.68
C ILE A 59 -6.28 1.60 13.26
N ARG A 60 -7.30 1.44 12.42
CA ARG A 60 -8.67 1.10 12.88
C ARG A 60 -8.75 -0.30 13.48
N HIS A 61 -8.05 -1.27 12.89
CA HIS A 61 -8.04 -2.65 13.38
C HIS A 61 -7.07 -2.90 14.54
N ASP A 62 -6.16 -1.97 14.86
CA ASP A 62 -5.24 -2.09 16.00
C ASP A 62 -5.97 -2.11 17.36
N LYS A 63 -7.23 -1.63 17.41
CA LYS A 63 -8.08 -1.74 18.61
C LYS A 63 -8.82 -3.07 18.77
N VAL A 64 -8.62 -4.05 17.88
CA VAL A 64 -9.22 -5.40 17.99
C VAL A 64 -8.15 -6.48 18.03
N ALA A 65 -7.06 -6.23 18.76
CA ALA A 65 -6.22 -7.29 19.33
C ALA A 65 -6.67 -7.60 20.78
N GLY A 66 -8.00 -7.64 21.01
CA GLY A 66 -8.58 -8.33 22.15
C GLY A 66 -8.67 -9.82 21.83
N LYS A 67 -7.79 -10.61 22.43
CA LYS A 67 -7.84 -12.08 22.41
C LYS A 67 -9.27 -12.58 22.74
N SER A 68 -9.83 -13.47 21.93
CA SER A 68 -10.77 -14.57 22.28
C SER A 68 -11.40 -15.09 20.98
N CYS A 69 -10.94 -16.22 20.43
CA CYS A 69 -11.52 -17.57 20.57
C CYS A 69 -12.65 -17.91 19.57
N ILE A 70 -12.72 -19.22 19.28
CA ILE A 70 -13.86 -20.02 18.78
C ILE A 70 -13.87 -20.31 17.27
N SER A 71 -13.31 -21.50 16.98
CA SER A 71 -13.81 -22.54 16.07
C SER A 71 -14.96 -22.18 15.13
N CYS A 72 -14.72 -22.43 13.84
CA CYS A 72 -15.48 -23.37 13.01
C CYS A 72 -14.58 -23.79 11.84
#